data_AF-A0A645IBV9-F1
#
_entry.id   AF-A0A645IBV9-F1
#
_cell.length_a   1.000
_cell.length_b   1.000
_cell.length_c   1.000
_cell.angle_alpha   90.00
_cell.angle_beta   90.00
_cell.angle_gamma   90.00
#
_symmetry.space_group_name_H-M   'P 1'
#
loop_
_entity.id
_entity.type
_entity.pdbx_description
1 polymer ?
#
loop_
_entity_poly.entity_id
_entity_poly.type
_entity_poly.pdbx_seq_one_letter_code
_entity_poly.pdbx_strand_id
1 'polypeptide(L)'
;MTERLTIDTNVCFQDLLTGQQAAMDQVAIIELKRDGNHFSPVKEILHQMHVLPVSISKYCLGSVLTNPALKYNRFKPRIRKIEQIQNQITI
;
A
#
# COMPACT_ATOMS: atom_id res chain seq x y z
N MET A 1 -16.50 -12.97 16.30
CA MET A 1 -16.11 -11.63 15.81
C MET A 1 -14.62 -11.51 15.98
N THR A 2 -13.87 -11.73 14.92
CA THR A 2 -12.41 -11.67 14.97
C THR A 2 -11.96 -10.76 13.84
N GLU A 3 -11.29 -9.66 14.18
CA GLU A 3 -10.55 -8.87 13.21
C GLU A 3 -9.05 -9.13 13.39
N ARG A 4 -8.32 -9.15 12.28
CA ARG A 4 -6.86 -9.26 12.27
C ARG A 4 -6.30 -8.09 11.49
N LEU A 5 -5.46 -7.30 12.13
CA LEU A 5 -4.80 -6.15 11.53
C LEU A 5 -3.32 -6.49 11.32
N THR A 6 -2.80 -6.20 10.13
CA THR A 6 -1.36 -6.18 9.88
C THR A 6 -0.95 -4.79 9.41
N ILE A 7 0.20 -4.32 9.89
CA ILE A 7 0.79 -3.03 9.53
C ILE A 7 2.20 -3.33 9.03
N ASP A 8 2.38 -3.26 7.72
CA ASP A 8 3.69 -3.47 7.10
C ASP A 8 4.38 -2.11 6.96
N THR A 9 5.57 -1.98 7.52
CA THR A 9 6.41 -0.78 7.44
C THR A 9 7.71 -1.11 6.71
N ASN A 10 8.38 -0.08 6.16
CA ASN A 10 9.64 -0.24 5.42
C ASN A 10 9.56 -1.31 4.31
N VAL A 11 8.44 -1.32 3.59
CA VAL A 11 8.18 -2.31 2.54
C VAL A 11 9.15 -2.06 1.38
N CYS A 12 9.92 -3.08 1.03
CA CYS A 12 10.84 -3.06 -0.11
C CYS A 12 10.49 -4.21 -1.07
N PHE A 13 10.55 -3.93 -2.36
CA PHE A 13 10.36 -4.89 -3.44
C PHE A 13 11.67 -5.14 -4.16
N GLN A 14 11.88 -6.38 -4.58
CA GLN A 14 13.01 -6.76 -5.42
C GLN A 14 12.52 -7.63 -6.56
N ASP A 15 12.87 -7.25 -7.79
CA ASP A 15 12.78 -8.13 -8.95
C ASP A 15 13.92 -9.15 -8.87
N LEU A 16 13.59 -10.43 -8.69
CA LEU A 16 14.59 -11.48 -8.50
C LEU A 16 15.35 -11.84 -9.78
N LEU A 17 14.84 -11.47 -10.96
CA LEU A 17 15.50 -11.74 -12.24
C LEU A 17 16.51 -10.66 -12.59
N THR A 18 16.16 -9.40 -12.34
CA THR A 18 17.00 -8.24 -12.71
C THR A 18 17.78 -7.66 -11.53
N GLY A 19 17.41 -8.00 -10.30
CA GLY A 19 17.97 -7.44 -9.08
C GLY A 19 17.45 -6.03 -8.75
N GLN A 20 16.60 -5.44 -9.60
CA GLN A 20 16.07 -4.10 -9.39
C GLN A 20 15.24 -4.02 -8.11
N GLN A 21 15.37 -2.92 -7.38
CA GLN A 21 14.69 -2.72 -6.11
C GLN A 21 13.86 -1.43 -6.11
N ALA A 22 12.79 -1.44 -5.31
CA ALA A 22 11.97 -0.27 -5.05
C ALA A 22 11.48 -0.27 -3.60
N ALA A 23 11.76 0.79 -2.86
CA ALA A 23 11.32 0.97 -1.48
C ALA A 23 10.08 1.87 -1.40
N MET A 24 9.17 1.56 -0.47
CA MET A 24 8.04 2.40 -0.11
C MET A 24 8.37 3.18 1.17
N ASP A 25 9.32 4.11 1.06
CA ASP A 25 9.75 4.93 2.19
C ASP A 25 8.59 5.79 2.70
N GLN A 26 8.52 6.00 4.02
CA GLN A 26 7.52 6.86 4.67
C GLN A 26 6.06 6.45 4.42
N VAL A 27 5.81 5.20 4.01
CA VAL A 27 4.47 4.65 3.80
C VAL A 27 4.33 3.34 4.57
N ALA A 28 3.20 3.19 5.26
CA ALA A 28 2.79 1.92 5.85
C ALA A 28 1.62 1.32 5.07
N ILE A 29 1.60 -0.01 4.90
CA ILE A 29 0.47 -0.75 4.35
C ILE A 29 -0.31 -1.35 5.50
N ILE A 30 -1.52 -0.85 5.72
CA ILE A 30 -2.44 -1.35 6.75
C ILE A 30 -3.46 -2.28 6.09
N GLU A 31 -3.45 -3.56 6.48
CA GLU A 31 -4.37 -4.57 5.96
C GLU A 31 -5.25 -5.11 7.09
N LEU A 32 -6.56 -4.90 6.97
CA LEU A 32 -7.57 -5.32 7.93
C LEU A 32 -8.35 -6.51 7.38
N LYS A 33 -8.18 -7.68 8.00
CA LYS A 33 -8.87 -8.94 7.67
C LYS A 33 -10.07 -9.16 8.58
N ARG A 34 -11.23 -9.40 7.98
CA ARG A 34 -12.52 -9.57 8.68
C ARG A 34 -13.37 -10.61 7.96
N ASP A 35 -14.20 -11.33 8.71
CA ASP A 35 -15.10 -12.35 8.17
C ASP A 35 -16.36 -11.70 7.57
N GLY A 36 -16.21 -10.95 6.48
CA GLY A 36 -17.31 -10.24 5.81
C GLY A 36 -17.45 -8.77 6.25
N ASN A 37 -18.60 -8.18 5.94
CA ASN A 37 -18.85 -6.75 6.18
C ASN A 37 -19.43 -6.48 7.58
N HIS A 38 -18.71 -6.92 8.61
CA HIS A 38 -19.05 -6.60 10.00
C HIS A 38 -18.45 -5.26 10.43
N PHE A 39 -18.94 -4.75 11.55
CA PHE A 39 -18.33 -3.61 12.25
C PHE A 39 -16.86 -3.87 12.59
N SER A 40 -16.05 -2.81 12.58
CA SER A 40 -14.64 -2.86 12.97
C SER A 40 -14.24 -1.53 13.62
N PRO A 41 -13.84 -1.54 14.90
CA PRO A 41 -13.33 -0.36 15.58
C PRO A 41 -12.15 0.28 14.84
N VAL A 42 -11.21 -0.55 14.36
CA VAL A 42 -10.03 -0.07 13.61
C VAL A 42 -10.45 0.67 12.34
N LYS A 43 -11.46 0.17 11.61
CA LYS A 43 -11.96 0.85 10.41
C LYS A 43 -12.48 2.26 10.72
N GLU A 44 -13.19 2.44 11.85
CA GLU A 44 -13.71 3.76 12.25
C GLU A 44 -12.58 4.72 12.63
N ILE A 45 -11.61 4.25 13.41
CA ILE A 45 -10.44 5.05 13.79
C ILE A 45 -9.68 5.53 12.56
N LEU A 46 -9.40 4.64 11.61
CA LEU A 46 -8.73 4.99 10.35
C LEU A 46 -9.53 6.03 9.55
N HIS A 47 -10.85 5.89 9.51
CA HIS A 47 -11.72 6.86 8.83
C HIS A 47 -11.69 8.24 9.50
N GLN A 48 -11.71 8.31 10.84
CA GLN A 48 -11.58 9.56 11.59
C GLN A 48 -10.22 10.24 11.36
N MET A 49 -9.17 9.45 11.18
CA MET A 49 -7.84 9.93 10.80
C MET A 49 -7.71 10.28 9.31
N HIS A 50 -8.80 10.22 8.53
CA HIS A 50 -8.82 10.44 7.08
C HIS A 50 -7.93 9.45 6.30
N VAL A 51 -7.62 8.29 6.89
CA VAL A 51 -6.94 7.17 6.23
C VAL A 51 -7.97 6.33 5.50
N LEU A 52 -8.22 6.68 4.24
CA LEU A 52 -9.23 6.03 3.40
C LEU A 52 -8.71 4.72 2.78
N PRO A 53 -9.56 3.68 2.66
CA PRO A 53 -9.15 2.39 2.12
C PRO A 53 -8.76 2.50 0.63
N VAL A 54 -7.68 1.80 0.27
CA VAL A 54 -7.22 1.66 -1.13
C VAL A 54 -7.05 0.19 -1.45
N SER A 55 -7.54 -0.25 -2.60
CA SER A 55 -7.29 -1.60 -3.10
C SER A 55 -5.91 -1.66 -3.75
N ILE A 56 -4.98 -2.44 -3.16
CA ILE A 56 -3.62 -2.62 -3.65
C ILE A 56 -3.18 -4.07 -3.50
N SER A 57 -2.45 -4.58 -4.50
CA SER A 57 -1.75 -5.86 -4.42
C SER A 57 -0.26 -5.56 -4.29
N LYS A 58 0.36 -6.05 -3.21
CA LYS A 58 1.81 -5.90 -2.96
C LYS A 58 2.64 -6.44 -4.12
N TYR A 59 2.24 -7.60 -4.65
CA TYR A 59 2.90 -8.21 -5.81
C TYR A 59 2.81 -7.32 -7.06
N CYS A 60 1.60 -6.91 -7.46
CA CYS A 60 1.42 -6.11 -8.67
C CYS A 60 2.09 -4.74 -8.56
N LEU A 61 2.04 -4.10 -7.38
CA LEU A 61 2.74 -2.86 -7.13
C LEU A 61 4.25 -3.08 -7.25
N GLY A 62 4.80 -4.06 -6.53
CA GLY A 62 6.23 -4.38 -6.56
C GLY A 62 6.73 -4.64 -7.97
N SER A 63 6.07 -5.51 -8.74
CA SER A 63 6.45 -5.79 -10.13
C SER A 63 6.47 -4.54 -11.00
N VAL A 64 5.46 -3.67 -10.87
CA VAL A 64 5.38 -2.43 -11.66
C VAL A 64 6.45 -1.42 -11.25
N LEU A 65 6.82 -1.38 -9.97
CA LEU A 65 7.87 -0.47 -9.46
C LEU A 65 9.28 -0.95 -9.82
N THR A 66 9.52 -2.26 -9.90
CA THR A 66 10.85 -2.82 -10.15
C THR A 66 11.10 -3.22 -11.61
N ASN A 67 10.05 -3.36 -12.44
CA ASN A 67 10.17 -3.77 -13.83
C ASN A 67 9.56 -2.73 -14.80
N PRO A 68 10.39 -1.88 -15.44
CA PRO A 68 9.93 -0.81 -16.32
C PRO A 68 9.32 -1.31 -17.65
N ALA A 69 9.52 -2.59 -18.00
CA ALA A 69 8.92 -3.17 -19.21
C ALA A 69 7.42 -3.47 -19.05
N LEU A 70 6.89 -3.48 -17.82
CA LEU A 70 5.47 -3.74 -17.56
C LEU A 70 4.58 -2.53 -17.84
N LYS A 71 3.39 -2.79 -18.40
CA LYS A 71 2.39 -1.74 -18.65
C LYS A 71 1.85 -1.17 -17.34
N TYR A 72 2.31 0.02 -16.97
CA TYR A 72 2.00 0.64 -15.68
C TYR A 72 0.85 1.67 -15.70
N ASN A 73 0.27 1.99 -16.87
CA ASN A 73 -0.74 3.06 -17.01
C ASN A 73 -1.97 2.91 -16.08
N ARG A 74 -2.43 1.68 -15.84
CA ARG A 74 -3.56 1.40 -14.92
C ARG A 74 -3.17 1.58 -13.45
N PHE A 75 -1.88 1.51 -13.13
CA PHE A 75 -1.34 1.66 -11.79
C PHE A 75 -0.99 3.12 -11.45
N LYS A 76 -0.86 4.01 -12.46
CA LYS A 76 -0.59 5.45 -12.27
C LYS A 76 -1.43 6.12 -11.17
N PRO A 77 -2.76 5.93 -11.06
CA PRO A 77 -3.53 6.57 -10.00
C PRO A 77 -3.10 6.13 -8.58
N ARG A 78 -2.75 4.84 -8.42
CA ARG A 78 -2.30 4.29 -7.13
C ARG A 78 -0.90 4.76 -6.79
N ILE A 79 0.01 4.75 -7.76
CA ILE A 79 1.38 5.23 -7.60
C ILE A 79 1.38 6.70 -7.19
N ARG A 80 0.62 7.56 -7.90
CA ARG A 80 0.47 8.97 -7.54
C ARG A 80 -0.08 9.18 -6.13
N LYS A 81 -1.02 8.33 -5.69
CA LYS A 81 -1.55 8.41 -4.32
C LYS A 81 -0.48 8.07 -3.29
N ILE A 82 0.35 7.07 -3.55
CA ILE A 82 1.50 6.71 -2.71
C ILE A 82 2.51 7.87 -2.68
N GLU A 83 2.88 8.42 -3.83
CA GLU A 83 3.78 9.58 -3.94
C GLU A 83 3.22 10.80 -3.17
N GLN A 84 1.91 11.05 -3.22
CA GLN A 84 1.28 12.10 -2.42
C GLN A 84 1.44 11.87 -0.91
N ILE A 85 1.29 10.62 -0.44
CA ILE A 85 1.47 10.28 0.98
C ILE A 85 2.94 10.47 1.38
N GLN A 86 3.88 10.05 0.54
CA GLN A 86 5.32 10.20 0.77
C GLN A 86 5.73 11.68 0.86
N ASN A 87 5.27 12.50 -0.09
CA ASN A 87 5.64 13.90 -0.19
C ASN A 87 4.88 14.82 0.80
N GLN A 88 3.91 14.31 1.56
CA GLN A 88 3.21 15.08 2.59
C GLN A 88 4.08 15.34 3.83
N ILE A 89 5.26 14.74 3.94
CA ILE A 89 6.26 15.06 4.96
C ILE A 89 7.21 16.14 4.43
N THR A 90 6.74 17.39 4.45
CA THR A 90 7.62 18.57 4.43
C THR A 90 7.16 19.46 5.58
N ILE A 91 7.91 19.44 6.69
CA ILE A 91 7.83 20.42 7.78
C ILE A 91 8.95 21.43 7.54
#